data_AF-A0A535Z7A3-F1
#
_entry.id   AF-A0A535Z7A3-F1
#
_cell.length_a   1.000
_cell.length_b   1.000
_cell.length_c   1.000
_cell.angle_alpha   90.00
_cell.angle_beta   90.00
_cell.angle_gamma   90.00
#
_symmetry.space_group_name_H-M   'P 1'
#
loop_
_entity.id
_entity.type
_entity.pdbx_description
1 polymer ?
#
loop_
_entity_poly.entity_id
_entity_poly.type
_entity_poly.pdbx_seq_one_letter_code
_entity_poly.pdbx_strand_id
1 'polypeptide(L)' 'MAVYPFERFTERAKKVLTLAQEEAERSRHSYIGTEHLLLGLLREHEGLAAHVL' A
#
# COMPACT_ATOMS: atom_id res chain seq x y z
N MET A 1 -4.31 1.09 -25.41
CA MET A 1 -3.68 1.85 -24.30
C MET A 1 -4.08 1.13 -23.02
N ALA A 2 -3.15 0.37 -22.43
CA ALA A 2 -3.46 -0.33 -21.17
C ALA A 2 -3.55 0.72 -20.07
N VAL A 3 -4.74 0.91 -19.51
CA VAL A 3 -4.94 1.73 -18.31
C VAL A 3 -4.25 0.98 -17.18
N TYR A 4 -3.17 1.55 -16.62
CA TYR A 4 -2.56 0.94 -15.44
C TYR A 4 -3.61 0.94 -14.32
N PRO A 5 -3.81 -0.18 -13.59
CA PRO A 5 -4.93 -0.36 -12.65
C PRO A 5 -4.98 0.69 -11.51
N PHE A 6 -3.96 1.52 -11.36
CA PHE A 6 -3.83 2.55 -10.33
C PHE A 6 -3.67 3.97 -10.89
N GLU A 7 -3.95 4.22 -12.18
CA GLU A 7 -3.85 5.56 -12.77
C GLU A 7 -4.70 6.62 -12.04
N ARG A 8 -5.83 6.22 -11.47
CA ARG A 8 -6.75 7.11 -10.72
C ARG A 8 -6.36 7.30 -9.26
N PHE A 9 -5.33 6.63 -8.78
CA PHE A 9 -4.91 6.73 -7.38
C PHE A 9 -3.96 7.91 -7.21
N THR A 10 -4.00 8.53 -6.03
CA THR A 10 -3.00 9.53 -5.66
C THR A 10 -1.62 8.87 -5.57
N GLU A 11 -0.55 9.66 -5.74
CA GLU A 11 0.82 9.15 -5.59
C GLU A 11 1.06 8.51 -4.21
N ARG A 12 0.42 9.05 -3.16
CA ARG A 12 0.46 8.44 -1.82
C ARG A 12 -0.21 7.07 -1.78
N ALA A 13 -1.40 6.93 -2.38
CA ALA A 13 -2.08 5.63 -2.43
C ALA A 13 -1.28 4.60 -3.23
N LYS A 14 -0.61 5.00 -4.32
CA LYS A 14 0.31 4.13 -5.06
C LYS A 14 1.50 3.69 -4.17
N LYS A 15 2.09 4.62 -3.40
CA LYS A 15 3.16 4.32 -2.45
C LYS A 15 2.72 3.32 -1.37
N VAL A 16 1.51 3.47 -0.82
CA VAL A 16 0.94 2.50 0.14
C VAL A 16 0.85 1.11 -0.46
N LEU A 17 0.41 0.97 -1.72
CA LEU A 17 0.35 -0.33 -2.40
C LEU A 17 1.74 -0.96 -2.58
N THR A 18 2.75 -0.16 -2.93
CA THR A 18 4.14 -0.62 -2.99
C THR A 18 4.62 -1.10 -1.61
N LEU A 19 4.36 -0.34 -0.55
CA LEU A 19 4.73 -0.73 0.81
C LEU A 19 3.99 -2.00 1.26
N ALA A 20 2.72 -2.15 0.91
CA ALA A 20 1.95 -3.35 1.20
C ALA A 20 2.50 -4.60 0.47
N GLN A 21 2.95 -4.44 -0.78
CA GLN A 21 3.64 -5.50 -1.51
C GLN A 21 4.94 -5.92 -0.81
N GLU A 22 5.76 -4.96 -0.35
CA GLU A 22 6.97 -5.26 0.42
C GLU A 22 6.66 -6.06 1.70
N GLU A 23 5.59 -5.73 2.41
CA GLU A 23 5.18 -6.44 3.63
C GLU A 23 4.69 -7.87 3.34
N ALA A 24 3.98 -8.08 2.23
CA ALA A 24 3.59 -9.42 1.79
C ALA A 24 4.82 -10.28 1.45
N GLU A 25 5.80 -9.71 0.76
CA GLU A 25 7.07 -10.39 0.43
C GLU A 25 7.88 -10.75 1.67
N ARG A 26 8.00 -9.82 2.63
CA ARG A 26 8.66 -10.06 3.92
C ARG A 26 7.98 -11.18 4.71
N SER A 27 6.66 -11.25 4.63
CA SER A 27 5.83 -12.28 5.27
C SER A 27 5.78 -13.59 4.49
N ARG A 28 6.38 -13.63 3.28
CA ARG A 28 6.32 -14.77 2.33
C ARG A 28 4.89 -15.16 1.95
N HIS A 29 3.99 -14.18 1.91
CA HIS A 29 2.63 -14.34 1.42
C HIS A 29 2.58 -14.08 -0.09
N SER A 30 1.84 -14.93 -0.81
CA SER A 30 1.68 -14.81 -2.28
C SER A 30 0.63 -13.80 -2.71
N TYR A 31 0.01 -13.09 -1.76
CA TYR A 31 -1.03 -12.10 -2.00
C TYR A 31 -0.95 -10.95 -0.98
N ILE A 32 -1.45 -9.78 -1.38
CA ILE A 32 -1.61 -8.63 -0.48
C ILE A 32 -2.94 -8.79 0.28
N GLY A 33 -2.86 -9.33 1.50
CA GLY A 33 -3.94 -9.24 2.50
C GLY A 33 -4.16 -7.84 3.07
N THR A 34 -5.27 -7.65 3.79
CA THR A 34 -5.63 -6.37 4.45
C THR A 34 -4.62 -5.93 5.50
N GLU A 35 -3.95 -6.88 6.15
CA GLU A 35 -2.89 -6.66 7.12
C GLU A 35 -1.67 -5.97 6.49
N HIS A 36 -1.30 -6.33 5.26
CA HIS A 36 -0.19 -5.68 4.57
C HIS A 36 -0.56 -4.28 4.10
N LEU A 37 -1.82 -4.06 3.70
CA LEU A 37 -2.33 -2.71 3.41
C LEU A 37 -2.28 -1.82 4.65
N LEU A 38 -2.70 -2.34 5.81
CA LEU A 38 -2.61 -1.63 7.08
C LEU A 38 -1.16 -1.27 7.42
N LEU A 39 -0.23 -2.22 7.31
CA LEU A 39 1.19 -1.95 7.53
C LEU A 39 1.76 -0.95 6.52
N GLY A 40 1.34 -1.02 5.26
CA GLY A 40 1.70 -0.06 4.22
C GLY A 40 1.21 1.36 4.52
N LEU A 41 0.00 1.50 5.08
CA LEU A 41 -0.55 2.79 5.51
C LEU A 41 0.22 3.35 6.72
N LEU A 42 0.52 2.52 7.72
CA LEU A 42 1.29 2.92 8.90
C LEU A 42 2.73 3.34 8.54
N ARG A 43 3.34 2.71 7.53
CA ARG A 43 4.65 3.08 6.98
C ARG A 43 4.61 4.33 6.10
N GLU A 44 3.44 4.81 5.70
CA GLU A 44 3.27 6.05 4.93
C GLU A 44 3.02 7.23 5.87
N HIS A 45 4.10 7.67 6.54
CA HIS A 45 4.10 8.63 7.66
C HIS A 45 3.56 10.04 7.37
N GLU A 46 3.24 10.35 6.10
CA GLU A 46 2.75 11.68 5.68
C GLU A 46 1.27 11.67 5.27
N GLY A 47 0.62 10.51 5.31
CA GLY A 47 -0.79 10.34 4.97
C GLY A 47 -1.71 10.53 6.15
N LEU A 48 -2.95 10.96 5.89
CA LEU A 48 -4.01 11.01 6.91
C LEU A 48 -4.18 9.67 7.63
N ALA A 49 -4.01 8.56 6.92
CA ALA A 49 -4.12 7.22 7.49
C ALA A 49 -3.10 6.99 8.61
N ALA A 50 -1.86 7.46 8.49
CA ALA A 50 -0.85 7.36 9.54
C ALA A 50 -1.15 8.23 10.77
N HIS A 51 -2.04 9.23 10.64
CA HIS A 51 -2.46 10.07 11.76
C HIS A 51 -3.71 9.57 12.47
N VAL A 52 -4.49 8.66 11.87
CA VAL A 52 -5.79 8.19 12.39
C VAL A 52 -5.72 6.76 12.91
N LEU A 53 -4.80 5.93 12.41
CA LEU A 53 -4.59 4.53 12.79
C LEU A 53 -3.55 4.41 13.90
#